data_AF-A0A087RQB7-F1
#
_entry.id   AF-A0A087RQB7-F1
#
_cell.length_a   1.000
_cell.length_b   1.000
_cell.length_c   1.000
_cell.angle_alpha   90.00
_cell.angle_beta   90.00
_cell.angle_gamma   90.00
#
_symmetry.space_group_name_H-M   'P 1'
#
loop_
_entity.id
_entity.type
_entity.pdbx_description
1 polymer ?
#
loop_
_entity_poly.entity_id
_entity_poly.type
_entity_poly.pdbx_seq_one_letter_code
_entity_poly.pdbx_strand_id
1 'polypeptide(L)'
;MLESYLLAISNIFLQLDYLNPFDDPSDIVTQDDIIAGSVTVAIAGLSIFLTIMAVSAFRKTGVSQLKYIALAFSLFTIYLATEAIQELLPLDDDSFDLFLSVIMMFILISFFFGIMRKKKNNT
;
A
#
# COMPACT_ATOMS: atom_id res chain seq x y z
N MET A 1 -25.47 8.54 41.92
CA MET A 1 -24.13 8.99 42.37
C MET A 1 -23.06 7.94 42.15
N LEU A 2 -23.22 6.69 42.64
CA LEU A 2 -22.23 5.62 42.49
C LEU A 2 -21.87 5.31 41.01
N GLU A 3 -22.84 5.30 40.11
CA GLU A 3 -22.63 5.04 38.67
C GLU A 3 -21.76 6.09 37.98
N SER A 4 -21.87 7.35 38.39
CA SER A 4 -21.06 8.45 37.85
C SER A 4 -19.58 8.31 38.24
N TYR A 5 -19.30 7.78 39.44
CA TYR A 5 -17.94 7.45 39.86
C TYR A 5 -17.38 6.26 39.09
N LEU A 6 -18.20 5.26 38.80
CA LEU A 6 -17.79 4.07 38.04
C LEU A 6 -17.44 4.43 36.59
N LEU A 7 -18.23 5.31 35.96
CA LEU A 7 -17.95 5.87 34.64
C LEU A 7 -16.69 6.73 34.60
N ALA A 8 -16.44 7.51 35.66
CA ALA A 8 -15.21 8.29 35.76
C ALA A 8 -13.99 7.37 35.87
N ILE A 9 -14.07 6.32 36.69
CA ILE A 9 -13.00 5.33 36.86
C ILE A 9 -12.76 4.55 35.56
N SER A 10 -13.81 4.15 34.83
CA SER A 10 -13.65 3.45 33.54
C SER A 10 -12.99 4.32 32.47
N ASN A 11 -13.34 5.62 32.42
CA ASN A 11 -12.72 6.56 31.48
C ASN A 11 -11.25 6.84 31.81
N ILE A 12 -10.89 6.88 33.10
CA ILE A 12 -9.50 7.03 33.53
C ILE A 12 -8.70 5.77 33.18
N PHE A 13 -9.29 4.58 33.35
CA PHE A 13 -8.65 3.32 32.99
C PHE A 13 -8.40 3.21 31.49
N LEU A 14 -9.38 3.56 30.65
CA LEU A 14 -9.24 3.64 29.19
C LEU A 14 -8.17 4.66 28.74
N GLN A 15 -8.06 5.80 29.44
CA GLN A 15 -7.02 6.79 29.14
C GLN A 15 -5.62 6.33 29.57
N LEU A 16 -5.52 5.54 30.64
CA LEU A 16 -4.26 4.93 31.07
C LEU A 16 -3.78 3.85 30.11
N ASP A 17 -4.71 3.05 29.58
CA ASP A 17 -4.45 2.03 28.55
C ASP A 17 -3.88 2.68 27.27
N TYR A 18 -4.39 3.86 26.91
CA TYR A 18 -3.89 4.66 25.79
C TYR A 18 -2.51 5.30 26.02
N LEU A 19 -2.11 5.51 27.28
CA LEU A 19 -0.88 6.22 27.62
C LEU A 19 0.35 5.30 27.66
N ASN A 20 0.15 3.98 27.68
CA ASN A 20 1.22 3.00 27.81
C ASN A 20 1.06 1.85 26.80
N PRO A 21 1.08 2.15 25.49
CA PRO A 21 0.73 1.20 24.43
C PRO A 21 1.71 0.02 24.28
N PHE A 22 2.85 0.01 24.99
CA PHE A 22 3.91 -0.99 24.81
C PHE A 22 4.17 -1.86 26.06
N ASP A 23 3.37 -1.74 27.12
CA ASP A 23 3.55 -2.51 28.37
C ASP A 23 2.75 -3.83 28.39
N ASP A 24 1.95 -4.09 27.37
CA ASP A 24 1.26 -5.37 27.21
C ASP A 24 2.14 -6.32 26.37
N PRO A 25 2.61 -7.47 26.90
CA PRO A 25 3.21 -8.52 26.08
C PRO A 25 2.22 -9.08 25.03
N SER A 26 0.96 -8.62 25.04
CA SER A 26 -0.06 -8.83 24.02
C SER A 26 0.04 -7.92 22.78
N ASP A 27 1.03 -7.01 22.68
CA ASP A 27 1.52 -6.42 21.41
C ASP A 27 2.23 -7.47 20.51
N ILE A 28 1.84 -8.74 20.66
CA ILE A 28 1.99 -9.81 19.69
C ILE A 28 1.16 -9.42 18.48
N VAL A 29 1.85 -9.12 17.38
CA VAL A 29 1.38 -9.19 15.98
C VAL A 29 -0.06 -9.68 15.92
N THR A 30 -1.02 -8.75 15.87
CA THR A 30 -2.43 -9.13 15.90
C THR A 30 -2.74 -9.96 14.65
N GLN A 31 -3.76 -10.82 14.71
CA GLN A 31 -4.16 -11.60 13.54
C GLN A 31 -4.41 -10.68 12.32
N ASP A 32 -4.90 -9.46 12.57
CA ASP A 32 -5.13 -8.45 11.56
C ASP A 32 -3.83 -7.95 10.91
N ASP A 33 -2.75 -7.77 11.68
CA ASP A 33 -1.43 -7.41 11.16
C ASP A 33 -0.83 -8.54 10.29
N ILE A 34 -1.02 -9.81 10.69
CA ILE A 34 -0.58 -10.96 9.88
C ILE A 34 -1.35 -11.04 8.57
N ILE A 35 -2.66 -10.81 8.63
CA ILE A 35 -3.53 -10.82 7.44
C ILE A 35 -3.14 -9.67 6.51
N ALA A 36 -2.99 -8.45 7.03
CA ALA A 36 -2.56 -7.28 6.26
C ALA A 36 -1.22 -7.53 5.57
N GLY A 37 -0.20 -7.96 6.31
CA GLY A 37 1.12 -8.27 5.75
C GLY A 37 1.06 -9.37 4.68
N SER A 38 0.24 -10.41 4.88
CA SER A 38 0.09 -11.50 3.89
C SER A 38 -0.55 -11.03 2.58
N VAL A 39 -1.54 -10.14 2.66
CA VAL A 39 -2.21 -9.56 1.50
C VAL A 39 -1.25 -8.63 0.76
N THR A 40 -0.49 -7.80 1.47
CA THR A 40 0.52 -6.91 0.88
C THR A 40 1.58 -7.71 0.11
N VAL A 41 2.09 -8.80 0.70
CA VAL A 41 3.05 -9.69 0.02
C VAL A 41 2.44 -10.35 -1.23
N ALA A 42 1.18 -10.79 -1.17
CA ALA A 42 0.49 -11.38 -2.32
C ALA A 42 0.30 -10.36 -3.46
N ILE A 43 -0.10 -9.13 -3.14
CA ILE A 43 -0.26 -8.05 -4.11
C ILE A 43 1.11 -7.67 -4.71
N ALA A 44 2.16 -7.59 -3.90
CA ALA A 44 3.52 -7.32 -4.36
C ALA A 44 4.01 -8.39 -5.35
N GLY A 45 3.86 -9.67 -5.00
CA GLY A 45 4.20 -10.78 -5.90
C GLY A 45 3.41 -10.74 -7.21
N LEU A 46 2.10 -10.50 -7.14
CA LEU A 46 1.24 -10.38 -8.30
C LEU A 46 1.62 -9.15 -9.17
N SER A 47 2.02 -8.04 -8.55
CA SER A 47 2.48 -6.85 -9.27
C SER A 47 3.76 -7.10 -10.07
N ILE A 48 4.73 -7.82 -9.48
CA ILE A 48 5.99 -8.17 -10.15
C ILE A 48 5.70 -9.10 -11.32
N PHE A 49 4.84 -10.10 -11.10
CA PHE A 49 4.41 -11.01 -12.16
C PHE A 49 3.75 -10.27 -13.33
N LEU A 50 2.82 -9.35 -13.03
CA LEU A 50 2.17 -8.52 -14.05
C LEU A 50 3.15 -7.58 -14.75
N THR A 51 4.14 -7.04 -14.04
CA THR A 51 5.22 -6.22 -14.63
C THR A 51 6.00 -7.04 -15.67
N ILE A 52 6.44 -8.24 -15.29
CA ILE A 52 7.19 -9.14 -16.19
C ILE A 52 6.32 -9.50 -17.40
N MET A 53 5.04 -9.81 -17.19
CA MET A 53 4.11 -10.13 -18.26
C MET A 53 3.89 -8.93 -19.20
N ALA A 54 3.71 -7.72 -18.67
CA ALA A 54 3.54 -6.49 -19.44
C ALA A 54 4.80 -6.16 -20.28
N VAL A 55 6.00 -6.30 -19.69
CA VAL A 55 7.28 -6.09 -20.40
C VAL A 55 7.49 -7.15 -21.47
N SER A 56 7.17 -8.43 -21.19
CA SER A 56 7.28 -9.53 -22.15
C SER A 56 6.33 -9.34 -23.33
N ALA A 57 5.07 -8.98 -23.04
CA ALA A 57 4.08 -8.68 -24.07
C ALA A 57 4.47 -7.43 -24.88
N PHE A 58 5.11 -6.42 -24.26
CA PHE A 58 5.65 -5.25 -24.97
C PHE A 58 6.72 -5.66 -25.99
N ARG A 59 7.69 -6.50 -25.59
CA ARG A 59 8.74 -7.01 -26.49
C ARG A 59 8.18 -7.83 -27.66
N LYS A 60 7.13 -8.63 -27.43
CA LYS A 60 6.54 -9.48 -28.48
C LYS A 60 5.59 -8.75 -29.43
N THR A 61 4.88 -7.72 -28.97
CA THR A 61 3.80 -7.09 -29.76
C THR A 61 4.14 -5.69 -30.28
N GLY A 62 5.17 -5.02 -29.75
CA GLY A 62 5.57 -3.67 -30.19
C GLY A 62 4.52 -2.58 -29.96
N VAL A 63 3.43 -2.89 -29.25
CA VAL A 63 2.31 -1.98 -29.05
C VAL A 63 2.71 -0.91 -28.04
N SER A 64 2.74 0.34 -28.48
CA SER A 64 3.16 1.48 -27.65
C SER A 64 2.31 1.69 -26.38
N GLN A 65 1.11 1.11 -26.29
CA GLN A 65 0.27 1.12 -25.09
C GLN A 65 0.89 0.33 -23.94
N LEU A 66 1.55 -0.80 -24.23
CA LEU A 66 2.10 -1.67 -23.20
C LEU A 66 3.29 -1.04 -22.46
N LYS A 67 3.94 -0.02 -23.03
CA LYS A 67 4.99 0.75 -22.34
C LYS A 67 4.46 1.45 -21.09
N TYR A 68 3.27 2.04 -21.17
CA TYR A 68 2.65 2.77 -20.07
C TYR A 68 2.15 1.82 -18.99
N ILE A 69 1.64 0.65 -19.40
CA ILE A 69 1.21 -0.41 -18.48
C ILE A 69 2.42 -0.99 -17.73
N ALA A 70 3.52 -1.27 -18.42
CA ALA A 70 4.76 -1.72 -17.79
C ALA A 70 5.33 -0.67 -16.82
N LEU A 71 5.26 0.62 -17.19
CA LEU A 71 5.68 1.72 -16.33
C LEU A 71 4.79 1.83 -15.07
N ALA A 72 3.47 1.72 -15.23
CA ALA A 72 2.52 1.75 -14.11
C ALA A 72 2.76 0.60 -13.12
N PHE A 73 2.95 -0.63 -13.62
CA PHE A 73 3.26 -1.77 -12.77
C PHE A 73 4.63 -1.67 -12.08
N SER A 74 5.63 -1.10 -12.76
CA SER A 74 6.93 -0.83 -12.14
C SER A 74 6.83 0.20 -11.02
N LEU A 75 6.09 1.30 -11.21
CA LEU A 75 5.85 2.28 -10.15
C LEU A 75 5.05 1.67 -9.00
N PHE A 76 4.08 0.81 -9.30
CA PHE A 76 3.30 0.11 -8.29
C PHE A 76 4.15 -0.86 -7.46
N THR A 77 5.16 -1.50 -8.06
CA THR A 77 6.12 -2.31 -7.32
C THR A 77 6.94 -1.45 -6.35
N ILE A 78 7.38 -0.26 -6.78
CA ILE A 78 8.12 0.68 -5.91
C ILE A 78 7.24 1.19 -4.77
N TYR A 79 5.96 1.49 -5.06
CA TYR A 79 4.97 1.86 -4.05
C TYR A 79 4.89 0.79 -2.95
N LEU A 80 4.65 -0.48 -3.31
CA LEU A 80 4.52 -1.58 -2.35
C LEU A 80 5.83 -1.86 -1.59
N ALA A 81 6.97 -1.73 -2.25
CA ALA A 81 8.25 -1.88 -1.58
C ALA A 81 8.49 -0.78 -0.54
N THR A 82 8.07 0.45 -0.84
CA THR A 82 8.21 1.58 0.09
C THR A 82 7.26 1.44 1.27
N GLU A 83 6.00 1.04 1.03
CA GLU A 83 5.01 0.72 2.06
C GLU A 83 5.50 -0.41 2.97
N ALA A 84 6.00 -1.52 2.41
CA ALA A 84 6.56 -2.62 3.19
C ALA A 84 7.83 -2.23 3.98
N ILE A 85 8.64 -1.30 3.48
CA ILE A 85 9.80 -0.77 4.20
C ILE A 85 9.34 0.12 5.36
N GLN A 86 8.32 0.94 5.18
CA GLN A 86 7.74 1.80 6.23
C GLN A 86 7.04 0.96 7.32
N GLU A 87 6.41 -0.15 6.94
CA GLU A 87 5.85 -1.13 7.88
C GLU A 87 6.96 -1.87 8.67
N LEU A 88 8.07 -2.23 8.01
CA LEU A 88 9.19 -2.96 8.65
C LEU A 88 10.10 -2.06 9.50
N LEU A 89 10.29 -0.81 9.07
CA LEU A 89 11.03 0.22 9.76
C LEU A 89 10.03 1.36 10.01
N PRO A 90 9.43 1.46 11.21
CA PRO A 90 8.41 2.46 11.53
C PRO A 90 9.04 3.85 11.56
N LEU A 91 9.31 4.37 10.36
CA LEU A 91 9.73 5.72 10.07
C LEU A 91 8.44 6.52 9.94
N ASP A 92 7.88 6.86 11.09
CA ASP A 92 6.64 7.62 11.23
C ASP A 92 6.93 9.08 10.81
N ASP A 93 6.82 9.34 9.51
CA ASP A 93 7.07 10.65 8.91
C ASP A 93 5.98 10.93 7.87
N ASP A 94 5.11 11.89 8.17
CA ASP A 94 4.02 12.39 7.31
C ASP A 94 4.47 12.68 5.86
N SER A 95 5.76 12.94 5.66
CA SER A 95 6.37 13.15 4.35
C SER A 95 6.32 11.90 3.46
N PHE A 96 6.43 10.70 4.04
CA PHE A 96 6.36 9.43 3.31
C PHE A 96 4.95 9.13 2.81
N ASP A 97 3.93 9.41 3.62
CA ASP A 97 2.53 9.24 3.22
C ASP A 97 2.16 10.16 2.06
N LEU A 98 2.64 11.41 2.11
CA LEU A 98 2.47 12.35 1.00
C LEU A 98 3.19 11.86 -0.27
N PHE A 99 4.40 11.32 -0.13
CA PHE A 99 5.18 10.76 -1.24
C PHE A 99 4.48 9.54 -1.87
N LEU A 100 3.97 8.61 -1.06
CA LEU A 100 3.20 7.44 -1.50
C LEU A 100 1.93 7.86 -2.24
N SER A 101 1.21 8.88 -1.75
CA SER A 101 0.03 9.43 -2.40
C SER A 101 0.34 10.00 -3.79
N VAL A 102 1.47 10.72 -3.94
CA VAL A 102 1.95 11.22 -5.24
C VAL A 102 2.29 10.06 -6.19
N ILE A 103 2.97 9.01 -5.71
CA ILE A 103 3.27 7.82 -6.52
C ILE A 103 1.97 7.16 -7.00
N MET A 104 0.99 6.99 -6.12
CA MET A 104 -0.32 6.41 -6.45
C MET A 104 -1.02 7.22 -7.56
N MET A 105 -0.94 8.55 -7.50
CA MET A 105 -1.46 9.43 -8.57
C MET A 105 -0.76 9.16 -9.91
N PHE A 106 0.57 9.04 -9.94
CA PHE A 106 1.32 8.73 -11.15
C PHE A 106 1.01 7.35 -11.72
N ILE A 107 0.76 6.36 -10.86
CA ILE A 107 0.34 5.02 -11.28
C ILE A 107 -1.00 5.09 -11.99
N LEU A 108 -2.00 5.79 -11.40
CA LEU A 108 -3.33 5.96 -11.99
C LEU A 108 -3.26 6.67 -13.34
N ILE A 109 -2.50 7.76 -13.43
CA ILE A 109 -2.30 8.49 -14.69
C ILE A 109 -1.69 7.56 -15.74
N SER A 110 -0.65 6.81 -15.39
CA SER A 110 0.03 5.88 -16.31
C SER A 110 -0.90 4.76 -16.77
N PHE A 111 -1.73 4.22 -15.87
CA PHE A 111 -2.75 3.23 -16.19
C PHE A 111 -3.80 3.80 -17.16
N PHE A 112 -4.29 5.00 -16.88
CA PHE A 112 -5.29 5.67 -17.69
C PHE A 112 -4.76 5.95 -19.09
N PHE A 113 -3.54 6.46 -19.23
CA PHE A 113 -2.88 6.65 -20.53
C PHE A 113 -2.62 5.32 -21.26
N GLY A 114 -2.25 4.26 -20.54
CA GLY A 114 -2.08 2.93 -21.12
C GLY A 114 -3.36 2.38 -21.74
N ILE A 115 -4.48 2.52 -21.01
CA ILE A 115 -5.81 2.05 -21.44
C ILE A 115 -6.40 2.95 -22.54
N MET A 116 -6.35 4.27 -22.35
CA MET A 116 -6.99 5.25 -23.26
C MET A 116 -6.34 5.36 -24.63
N ARG A 117 -5.05 5.03 -24.74
CA ARG A 117 -4.30 5.24 -25.99
C ARG A 117 -4.72 4.23 -27.05
N LYS A 118 -5.91 4.37 -27.64
CA LYS A 118 -6.41 3.53 -28.74
C LYS A 118 -5.29 3.24 -29.74
N LYS A 119 -5.12 1.95 -30.07
CA LYS A 119 -4.31 1.47 -31.18
C LYS A 119 -4.60 2.35 -32.39
N LYS A 120 -3.67 3.25 -32.74
CA LYS A 120 -3.68 3.89 -34.05
C LYS A 120 -3.32 2.77 -35.02
N ASN A 121 -4.33 2.05 -35.51
CA ASN A 121 -4.22 1.26 -36.72
C ASN A 121 -3.86 2.28 -37.81
N ASN A 122 -2.56 2.52 -38.01
CA ASN A 122 -2.08 3.11 -39.24
C ASN A 122 -2.28 2.00 -40.28
N THR A 123 -3.41 2.11 -41.00
CA THR A 123 -3.63 1.44 -42.27
C THR A 123 -2.53 1.81 -43.25
#